data_AF-A0A7S1GMV0-F1
#
_entry.id   AF-A0A7S1GMV0-F1
#
_cell.length_a   1.000
_cell.length_b   1.000
_cell.length_c   1.000
_cell.angle_alpha   90.00
_cell.angle_beta   90.00
_cell.angle_gamma   90.00
#
_symmetry.space_group_name_H-M   'P 1'
#
loop_
_entity.id
_entity.type
_entity.pdbx_description
1 polymer ?
#
loop_
_entity_poly.entity_id
_entity_poly.type
_entity_poly.pdbx_seq_one_letter_code
_entity_poly.pdbx_strand_id
1 'polypeptide(L)'
;RMLSSCLALARGSSSRLFLGRGGQRAMSSATTASFDLSGSFQVHNMETLPNETVEFSKDDLMKMFELMYTMRRMEITCDNEYKARNIRGFCHLYDGQEAVATGIDYALDLEDSWITSYRCHCV
;
A
#
# COMPACT_ATOMS: atom_id res chain seq x y z
N ARG A 1 2.71 -32.78 -18.08
CA ARG A 1 2.94 -32.98 -19.54
C ARG A 1 2.45 -31.70 -20.20
N MET A 2 3.23 -30.63 -20.40
CA MET A 2 4.50 -30.44 -21.12
C MET A 2 5.34 -29.41 -20.31
N LEU A 3 6.45 -29.72 -19.63
CA LEU A 3 7.83 -29.89 -20.13
C LEU A 3 8.13 -28.98 -21.34
N SER A 4 8.81 -27.85 -21.15
CA SER A 4 10.28 -27.76 -21.07
C SER A 4 10.94 -28.28 -22.36
N SER A 5 11.20 -27.37 -23.31
CA SER A 5 12.18 -27.58 -24.39
C SER A 5 12.29 -26.33 -25.28
N CYS A 6 13.30 -25.50 -25.05
CA CYS A 6 14.07 -24.88 -26.13
C CYS A 6 15.31 -24.21 -25.55
N LEU A 7 16.25 -25.06 -25.11
CA LEU A 7 17.63 -24.69 -24.85
C LEU A 7 18.47 -25.26 -26.00
N ALA A 8 19.43 -24.45 -26.48
CA ALA A 8 20.57 -24.77 -27.32
C ALA A 8 20.41 -24.69 -28.85
N LEU A 9 20.90 -23.59 -29.42
CA LEU A 9 21.95 -23.46 -30.47
C LEU A 9 22.07 -21.94 -30.73
N ALA A 10 23.20 -21.26 -30.84
CA ALA A 10 24.49 -21.64 -31.36
C ALA A 10 25.60 -20.73 -30.78
N ARG A 11 26.81 -21.29 -30.74
CA ARG A 11 28.07 -20.64 -30.42
C ARG A 11 28.46 -19.66 -31.54
N GLY A 12 28.85 -18.44 -31.18
CA GLY A 12 29.48 -17.47 -32.07
C GLY A 12 30.38 -16.54 -31.26
N SER A 13 31.70 -16.70 -31.43
CA SER A 13 32.74 -15.94 -30.75
C SER A 13 32.78 -14.49 -31.25
N SER A 14 32.55 -13.54 -30.34
CA SER A 14 33.01 -12.17 -30.48
C SER A 14 33.32 -11.59 -29.11
N SER A 15 34.60 -11.52 -28.81
CA SER A 15 35.20 -10.86 -27.67
C SER A 15 34.80 -9.37 -27.65
N ARG A 16 33.79 -9.03 -26.86
CA ARG A 16 33.62 -7.69 -26.31
C ARG A 16 33.98 -7.77 -24.83
N LEU A 17 35.09 -7.11 -24.46
CA LEU A 17 35.40 -6.78 -23.09
C LEU A 17 34.21 -6.00 -22.50
N PHE A 18 33.33 -6.70 -21.80
CA PHE A 18 32.38 -6.08 -20.90
C PHE A 18 33.15 -5.79 -19.61
N LEU A 19 33.54 -4.53 -19.42
CA LEU A 19 33.84 -4.00 -18.09
C LEU A 19 32.55 -4.17 -17.26
N GLY A 20 32.49 -5.25 -16.49
CA GLY A 20 31.51 -5.46 -15.44
C GLY A 20 31.72 -4.41 -14.38
N ARG A 21 31.16 -3.23 -14.59
CA ARG A 21 30.99 -2.21 -13.56
C ARG A 21 30.02 -2.80 -12.55
N GLY A 22 30.58 -3.42 -11.51
CA GLY A 22 29.88 -3.75 -10.28
C GLY A 22 29.35 -2.46 -9.69
N GLY A 23 28.19 -2.02 -10.18
CA GLY A 23 27.39 -1.00 -9.54
C GLY A 23 26.91 -1.62 -8.25
N GLN A 24 27.65 -1.37 -7.16
CA GLN A 24 27.07 -1.38 -5.83
C GLN A 24 25.78 -0.56 -5.95
N ARG A 25 24.63 -1.20 -5.81
CA ARG A 25 23.37 -0.46 -5.66
C ARG A 25 23.54 0.28 -4.34
N ALA A 26 23.88 1.56 -4.43
CA ALA A 26 23.84 2.44 -3.29
C ALA A 26 22.40 2.40 -2.77
N MET A 27 22.20 1.77 -1.61
CA MET A 27 20.96 1.92 -0.85
C MET A 27 20.85 3.42 -0.57
N SER A 28 19.89 4.07 -1.22
CA SER A 28 19.64 5.49 -1.01
C SER A 28 19.38 5.70 0.48
N SER A 29 20.13 6.64 1.06
CA SER A 29 19.93 7.19 2.40
C SER A 29 18.45 7.26 2.77
N ALA A 30 18.12 6.84 4.00
CA ALA A 30 16.76 6.89 4.56
C ALA A 30 16.14 8.25 4.23
N THR A 31 15.23 8.23 3.26
CA THR A 31 14.61 9.45 2.73
C THR A 31 13.34 9.65 3.53
N THR A 32 13.42 10.53 4.52
CA THR A 32 12.29 10.97 5.32
C THR A 32 11.56 12.11 4.59
N ALA A 33 10.24 12.08 4.59
CA ALA A 33 9.39 13.13 4.02
C ALA A 33 8.55 13.76 5.15
N SER A 34 8.55 15.09 5.20
CA SER A 34 7.77 15.88 6.16
C SER A 34 6.50 16.44 5.51
N PHE A 35 5.38 16.36 6.21
CA PHE A 35 4.09 16.88 5.77
C PHE A 35 3.56 17.90 6.79
N ASP A 36 2.99 18.97 6.28
CA ASP A 36 2.32 20.01 7.07
C ASP A 36 0.80 19.81 6.99
N LEU A 37 0.18 19.73 8.17
CA LEU A 37 -1.24 19.51 8.41
C LEU A 37 -1.88 20.73 9.07
N SER A 38 -1.22 21.90 9.06
CA SER A 38 -1.74 23.14 9.60
C SER A 38 -3.17 23.43 9.09
N GLY A 39 -4.09 23.70 10.02
CA GLY A 39 -5.51 23.96 9.71
C GLY A 39 -6.37 22.72 9.42
N SER A 40 -5.84 21.50 9.53
CA SER A 40 -6.62 20.27 9.28
C SER A 40 -7.52 19.87 10.45
N PHE A 41 -7.28 20.38 11.66
CA PHE A 41 -7.97 19.96 12.87
C PHE A 41 -8.86 21.07 13.43
N GLN A 42 -10.13 20.73 13.68
CA GLN A 42 -11.03 21.55 14.50
C GLN A 42 -11.10 20.94 15.89
N VAL A 43 -10.73 21.71 16.91
CA VAL A 43 -10.66 21.22 18.29
C VAL A 43 -11.90 21.59 19.09
N HIS A 44 -12.35 20.67 19.93
CA HIS A 44 -13.42 20.89 20.90
C HIS A 44 -12.98 20.35 22.25
N ASN A 45 -13.00 21.20 23.29
CA ASN A 45 -12.62 20.86 24.67
C ASN A 45 -11.21 20.22 24.82
N MET A 46 -10.24 20.64 24.02
CA MET A 46 -8.83 20.25 24.16
C MET A 46 -7.96 21.45 24.47
N GLU A 47 -7.05 21.31 25.43
CA GLU A 47 -6.07 22.35 25.79
C GLU A 47 -4.89 22.39 24.82
N THR A 48 -4.52 21.23 24.25
CA THR A 48 -3.38 21.07 23.34
C THR A 48 -3.84 20.56 21.97
N LEU A 49 -3.28 21.10 20.90
CA LEU A 49 -3.52 20.61 19.54
C LEU A 49 -2.64 19.40 19.23
N PRO A 50 -3.09 18.48 18.34
CA PRO A 50 -2.23 17.49 17.73
C PRO A 50 -1.07 18.15 16.98
N ASN A 51 0.03 17.40 16.79
CA ASN A 51 1.17 17.88 16.02
C ASN A 51 0.73 18.21 14.59
N GLU A 52 1.01 19.43 14.15
CA GLU A 52 0.70 19.90 12.79
C GLU A 52 1.72 19.42 11.76
N THR A 53 2.88 18.94 12.20
CA THR A 53 3.92 18.41 11.32
C THR A 53 4.15 16.94 11.62
N VAL A 54 4.21 16.14 10.57
CA VAL A 54 4.45 14.69 10.65
C VAL A 54 5.55 14.29 9.67
N GLU A 55 6.37 13.33 10.07
CA GLU A 55 7.44 12.81 9.25
C GLU A 55 7.23 11.32 9.00
N PHE A 56 7.41 10.88 7.76
CA PHE A 56 7.32 9.48 7.38
C PHE A 56 8.57 9.03 6.64
N SER A 57 8.95 7.77 6.86
CA SER A 57 9.95 7.14 6.01
C SER A 57 9.34 6.75 4.67
N LYS A 58 10.17 6.65 3.64
CA LYS A 58 9.74 6.10 2.34
C LYS A 58 9.07 4.73 2.49
N ASP A 59 9.58 3.86 3.36
CA ASP A 59 9.08 2.49 3.49
C ASP A 59 7.67 2.48 4.12
N ASP A 60 7.38 3.38 5.06
CA ASP A 60 6.05 3.53 5.64
C ASP A 60 5.04 4.00 4.59
N LEU A 61 5.41 5.03 3.81
CA LEU A 61 4.57 5.53 2.73
C LEU A 61 4.28 4.46 1.66
N MET A 62 5.28 3.64 1.31
CA MET A 62 5.10 2.55 0.36
C MET A 62 4.15 1.48 0.90
N LYS A 63 4.28 1.08 2.18
CA LYS A 63 3.37 0.12 2.81
C LYS A 63 1.94 0.65 2.85
N MET A 64 1.75 1.90 3.26
CA MET A 64 0.43 2.54 3.27
C MET A 64 -0.18 2.59 1.87
N PHE A 65 0.62 2.95 0.86
CA PHE A 65 0.15 2.97 -0.53
C PHE A 65 -0.27 1.58 -1.02
N GLU A 66 0.53 0.56 -0.76
CA GLU A 66 0.22 -0.82 -1.15
C GLU A 66 -1.06 -1.33 -0.47
N LEU A 67 -1.26 -1.03 0.81
CA LEU A 67 -2.46 -1.39 1.55
C LEU A 67 -3.70 -0.69 0.96
N MET A 68 -3.65 0.64 0.82
CA MET A 68 -4.74 1.43 0.22
C MET A 68 -5.08 0.95 -1.20
N TYR A 69 -4.07 0.67 -2.03
CA TYR A 69 -4.28 0.16 -3.38
C TYR A 69 -4.94 -1.22 -3.36
N THR A 70 -4.50 -2.11 -2.49
CA THR A 70 -5.07 -3.45 -2.35
C THR A 70 -6.55 -3.39 -1.96
N MET A 71 -6.89 -2.58 -0.96
CA MET A 71 -8.26 -2.33 -0.53
C MET A 71 -9.13 -1.82 -1.69
N ARG A 72 -8.65 -0.79 -2.42
CA ARG A 72 -9.35 -0.27 -3.60
C ARG A 72 -9.61 -1.34 -4.66
N ARG A 73 -8.61 -2.19 -4.96
CA ARG A 73 -8.74 -3.25 -5.98
C ARG A 73 -9.70 -4.35 -5.54
N MET A 74 -9.69 -4.70 -4.26
CA MET A 74 -10.64 -5.65 -3.68
C MET A 74 -12.06 -5.11 -3.83
N GLU A 75 -12.34 -3.86 -3.45
CA GLU A 75 -13.68 -3.29 -3.52
C GLU A 75 -14.22 -3.19 -4.95
N ILE A 76 -13.38 -2.80 -5.91
CA ILE A 76 -13.74 -2.83 -7.35
C ILE A 76 -14.08 -4.26 -7.80
N THR A 77 -13.38 -5.26 -7.27
CA THR A 77 -13.67 -6.67 -7.57
C THR A 77 -14.99 -7.09 -6.93
N CYS A 78 -15.24 -6.70 -5.68
CA CYS A 78 -16.52 -6.94 -5.00
C CYS A 78 -17.70 -6.32 -5.77
N ASP A 79 -17.57 -5.11 -6.31
CA ASP A 79 -18.58 -4.48 -7.17
C ASP A 79 -18.87 -5.32 -8.44
N ASN A 80 -17.82 -5.80 -9.12
CA ASN A 80 -17.97 -6.64 -10.31
C ASN A 80 -18.67 -7.96 -9.98
N GLU A 81 -18.28 -8.62 -8.89
CA GLU A 81 -18.85 -9.90 -8.46
C GLU A 81 -20.28 -9.77 -7.94
N TYR A 82 -20.62 -8.62 -7.34
CA TYR A 82 -21.99 -8.27 -6.97
C TYR A 82 -22.88 -8.11 -8.20
N LYS A 83 -22.39 -7.39 -9.23
CA LYS A 83 -23.10 -7.25 -10.53
C LYS A 83 -23.24 -8.59 -11.25
N ALA A 84 -22.24 -9.46 -11.17
CA ALA A 84 -22.30 -10.82 -11.69
C ALA A 84 -23.24 -11.75 -10.91
N ARG A 85 -23.81 -11.29 -9.78
CA ARG A 85 -24.67 -12.04 -8.85
C ARG A 85 -23.98 -13.22 -8.15
N ASN A 86 -22.65 -13.19 -8.10
CA ASN A 86 -21.84 -14.12 -7.32
C ASN A 86 -21.85 -13.72 -5.84
N ILE A 87 -21.81 -12.42 -5.54
CA ILE A 87 -22.11 -11.88 -4.21
C ILE A 87 -23.61 -11.55 -4.15
N ARG A 88 -24.27 -11.93 -3.06
CA ARG A 88 -25.71 -11.74 -2.83
C ARG A 88 -25.96 -11.05 -1.48
N GLY A 89 -27.15 -10.48 -1.31
CA GLY A 89 -27.49 -9.78 -0.08
C GLY A 89 -26.89 -8.38 -0.06
N PHE A 90 -26.29 -7.98 1.06
CA PHE A 90 -25.70 -6.65 1.23
C PHE A 90 -24.22 -6.62 0.87
N CYS A 91 -23.76 -5.54 0.24
CA CYS A 91 -22.36 -5.30 -0.08
C CYS A 91 -22.07 -3.80 0.11
N HIS A 92 -21.30 -3.46 1.14
CA HIS A 92 -21.02 -2.06 1.51
C HIS A 92 -19.55 -1.75 1.23
N LEU A 93 -19.28 -1.21 0.05
CA LEU A 93 -17.93 -1.00 -0.45
C LEU A 93 -17.20 0.14 0.28
N TYR A 94 -15.98 -0.05 0.75
CA TYR A 94 -15.17 0.94 1.46
C TYR A 94 -14.33 1.84 0.52
N ASP A 95 -14.52 1.74 -0.80
CA ASP A 95 -13.69 2.48 -1.75
C ASP A 95 -13.88 4.00 -1.62
N GLY A 96 -12.77 4.72 -1.54
CA GLY A 96 -12.71 6.17 -1.28
C GLY A 96 -12.47 6.54 0.19
N GLN A 97 -12.46 5.58 1.12
CA GLN A 97 -12.19 5.80 2.55
C GLN A 97 -10.91 5.10 3.03
N GLU A 98 -10.06 4.62 2.13
CA GLU A 98 -8.90 3.78 2.43
C GLU A 98 -7.89 4.40 3.40
N ALA A 99 -7.76 5.74 3.35
CA ALA A 99 -6.87 6.47 4.23
C ALA A 99 -7.29 6.39 5.70
N VAL A 100 -8.59 6.21 5.98
CA VAL A 100 -9.12 6.09 7.34
C VAL A 100 -8.65 4.77 7.95
N ALA A 101 -8.92 3.65 7.27
CA ALA A 101 -8.51 2.34 7.78
C ALA A 101 -6.99 2.20 7.86
N THR A 102 -6.26 2.63 6.82
CA THR A 102 -4.79 2.58 6.80
C THR A 102 -4.18 3.45 7.89
N GLY A 103 -4.73 4.64 8.15
CA GLY A 103 -4.25 5.53 9.19
C GLY A 103 -4.48 4.99 10.60
N ILE A 104 -5.62 4.33 10.83
CA ILE A 104 -5.93 3.68 12.10
C ILE A 104 -5.01 2.46 12.30
N ASP A 105 -4.89 1.58 11.30
CA ASP A 105 -4.01 0.40 11.33
C ASP A 105 -2.53 0.77 11.58
N TYR A 106 -2.06 1.88 11.01
CA TYR A 106 -0.70 2.37 11.25
C TYR A 106 -0.50 2.94 12.67
N ALA A 107 -1.56 3.43 13.30
CA ALA A 107 -1.48 4.09 14.61
C ALA A 107 -1.72 3.14 15.80
N LEU A 108 -2.43 2.02 15.57
CA LEU A 108 -2.78 1.04 16.60
C LEU A 108 -1.78 -0.12 16.65
N ASP A 109 -1.65 -0.72 17.82
CA ASP A 109 -0.95 -1.99 18.02
C ASP A 109 -1.94 -3.18 17.98
N LEU A 110 -1.43 -4.40 17.81
CA LEU A 110 -2.26 -5.62 17.73
C LEU A 110 -3.04 -5.93 19.02
N GLU A 111 -2.66 -5.33 20.14
CA GLU A 111 -3.34 -5.47 21.43
C GLU A 111 -4.52 -4.48 21.58
N ASP A 112 -4.60 -3.48 20.71
CA ASP A 112 -5.69 -2.51 20.71
C ASP A 112 -6.97 -3.12 20.13
N SER A 113 -8.12 -2.64 20.62
CA SER A 113 -9.43 -3.08 20.16
C SER A 113 -10.06 -2.07 19.21
N TRP A 114 -10.51 -2.55 18.05
CA TRP A 114 -11.20 -1.73 17.05
C TRP A 114 -12.54 -2.36 16.67
N ILE A 115 -13.61 -1.57 16.72
CA ILE A 115 -14.95 -1.94 16.28
C ILE A 115 -15.47 -0.94 15.23
N THR A 116 -16.19 -1.43 14.23
CA THR A 116 -16.81 -0.62 13.18
C THR A 116 -18.20 -1.15 12.83
N SER A 117 -18.86 -0.49 11.87
CA SER A 117 -20.19 -0.86 11.36
C SER A 117 -20.09 -1.83 10.16
N TYR A 118 -21.12 -1.89 9.33
CA TYR A 118 -21.26 -2.83 8.21
C TYR A 118 -20.43 -2.51 6.96
N ARG A 119 -19.69 -1.40 6.94
CA ARG A 119 -18.74 -1.04 5.86
C ARG A 119 -17.33 -1.39 6.31
N CYS A 120 -17.04 -2.68 6.38
CA CYS A 120 -15.88 -3.22 7.11
C CYS A 120 -15.04 -4.22 6.31
N HIS A 121 -15.04 -4.16 4.98
CA HIS A 121 -14.18 -5.07 4.21
C HIS A 121 -12.67 -4.79 4.41
N CYS A 122 -12.35 -3.60 4.91
CA CYS A 122 -11.01 -3.01 4.99
C CYS A 122 -10.54 -2.79 6.44
N VAL A 123 -11.27 -3.30 7.43
CA VAL A 123 -11.08 -3.08 8.87
C VAL A 123 -10.95 -4.43 9.57
#